data_AF-A0A9Q3Q667-F1
#
_entry.id   AF-A0A9Q3Q667-F1
#
_cell.length_a   1.000
_cell.length_b   1.000
_cell.length_c   1.000
_cell.angle_alpha   90.00
_cell.angle_beta   90.00
_cell.angle_gamma   90.00
#
_symmetry.space_group_name_H-M   'P 1'
#
loop_
_entity.id
_entity.type
_entity.pdbx_description
1 polymer ?
#
loop_
_entity_poly.entity_id
_entity_poly.type
_entity_poly.pdbx_seq_one_letter_code
_entity_poly.pdbx_strand_id
1 'polypeptide(L)'
;MTIVHKAGNIHKNADGLSIWALPTTPDNPAYAPTSAEPQIPIEGINITDVGTEFFEEVRESYKKDKNCHILTAVLDKDCKDVALANYLYDIWRKSYDNGRFHLFDGILYQRSKHTCVMVLCIRMLIKTILLECHDNIYSGNMSEDRTMERIKRCSWWPSWKKDVIEYCHSCDRFQKANKATGKRFGLMIQLEEPITPWEVVHMVCVTALPPGGDKSYNACLVIVDIYSKTSIFLPCHKDDTAMHTALLIWNRVISHTGLFKNIISDRDPEFT
;
A
#
# COMPACT_ATOMS: atom_id res chain seq x y z
N MET A 1 35.63 32.75 -8.44
CA MET A 1 34.70 31.99 -7.60
C MET A 1 34.16 30.85 -8.45
N THR A 2 34.37 29.60 -8.06
CA THR A 2 33.92 28.43 -8.83
C THR A 2 32.68 27.88 -8.14
N ILE A 3 31.51 28.03 -8.76
CA ILE A 3 30.25 27.47 -8.25
C ILE A 3 30.27 25.97 -8.57
N VAL A 4 30.40 25.14 -7.55
CA VAL A 4 30.34 23.68 -7.70
C VAL A 4 28.91 23.24 -7.41
N HIS A 5 28.14 23.00 -8.46
CA HIS A 5 26.79 22.45 -8.32
C HIS A 5 26.87 20.97 -7.94
N LYS A 6 26.56 20.65 -6.67
CA LYS A 6 26.33 19.25 -6.27
C LYS A 6 24.90 18.90 -6.63
N ALA A 7 24.71 18.16 -7.73
CA ALA A 7 23.42 17.57 -8.02
C ALA A 7 23.01 16.68 -6.83
N GLY A 8 21.86 16.95 -6.22
CA GLY A 8 21.28 15.99 -5.30
C GLY A 8 21.05 14.67 -6.04
N ASN A 9 21.06 13.55 -5.33
CA ASN A 9 20.55 12.30 -5.91
C ASN A 9 19.14 12.56 -6.45
N ILE A 10 18.81 12.04 -7.63
CA ILE A 10 17.50 12.23 -8.28
C ILE A 10 16.42 11.84 -7.27
N HIS A 11 15.75 12.83 -6.67
CA HIS A 11 14.71 12.59 -5.67
C HIS A 11 13.47 12.09 -6.42
N LYS A 12 13.09 10.83 -6.15
CA LYS A 12 11.81 10.23 -6.59
C LYS A 12 10.65 10.52 -5.64
N ASN A 13 10.89 11.24 -4.55
CA ASN A 13 9.94 11.44 -3.46
C ASN A 13 9.78 12.93 -3.16
N ALA A 14 8.89 13.59 -3.89
CA ALA A 14 8.18 14.73 -3.36
C ALA A 14 6.86 14.19 -2.78
N ASP A 15 6.70 14.27 -1.45
CA ASP A 15 5.40 14.22 -0.80
C ASP A 15 5.37 15.37 0.21
N GLY A 16 4.37 16.23 0.06
CA GLY A 16 4.16 17.42 0.87
C GLY A 16 3.46 17.18 2.20
N LEU A 17 3.08 15.95 2.56
CA LEU A 17 2.41 15.67 3.84
C LEU A 17 2.78 14.30 4.41
N SER A 18 3.85 14.23 5.19
CA SER A 18 4.15 13.07 6.05
C SER A 18 3.52 13.25 7.44
N ILE A 19 2.21 13.00 7.54
CA ILE A 19 1.52 12.88 8.83
C ILE A 19 1.87 11.50 9.41
N TRP A 20 2.46 11.48 10.61
CA TRP A 20 2.63 10.25 11.39
C TRP A 20 1.24 9.72 11.78
N ALA A 21 0.98 8.43 11.56
CA ALA A 21 -0.20 7.79 12.11
C ALA A 21 -0.11 7.83 13.64
N LEU A 22 -0.99 8.63 14.28
CA LEU A 22 -1.11 8.63 15.74
C LEU A 22 -1.64 7.28 16.22
N PRO A 23 -1.27 6.83 17.42
CA PRO A 23 -1.88 5.67 18.05
C PRO A 23 -3.41 5.80 18.11
N THR A 24 -4.13 4.71 17.91
CA THR A 24 -5.59 4.64 18.19
C THR A 24 -5.83 4.51 19.69
N THR A 25 -5.43 5.53 20.45
CA THR A 25 -5.75 5.70 21.87
C THR A 25 -6.93 6.67 22.03
N PRO A 26 -7.68 6.63 23.15
CA PRO A 26 -8.79 7.55 23.41
C PRO A 26 -8.43 9.03 23.34
N ASP A 27 -7.14 9.36 23.51
CA ASP A 27 -6.60 10.71 23.43
C ASP A 27 -6.42 11.22 21.98
N ASN A 28 -6.58 10.34 20.99
CA ASN A 28 -6.57 10.68 19.57
C ASN A 28 -7.93 11.25 19.16
N PRO A 29 -8.03 12.47 18.60
CA PRO A 29 -9.31 13.06 18.19
C PRO A 29 -10.03 12.26 17.08
N ALA A 30 -9.35 11.32 16.40
CA ALA A 30 -9.92 10.38 15.44
C ALA A 30 -10.27 9.00 16.04
N TYR A 31 -10.20 8.83 17.36
CA TYR A 31 -10.52 7.57 18.03
C TYR A 31 -12.01 7.24 17.89
N ALA A 32 -12.31 6.11 17.27
CA ALA A 32 -13.63 5.50 17.26
C ALA A 32 -13.62 4.29 18.21
N PRO A 33 -14.45 4.26 19.26
CA PRO A 33 -14.58 3.06 20.09
C PRO A 33 -15.14 1.92 19.24
N THR A 34 -14.57 0.72 19.38
CA THR A 34 -15.09 -0.49 18.74
C THR A 34 -16.51 -0.74 19.26
N SER A 35 -17.52 -0.34 18.48
CA SER A 35 -18.91 -0.66 18.79
C SER A 35 -19.11 -2.17 18.75
N ALA A 36 -19.91 -2.70 19.67
CA ALA A 36 -20.31 -4.11 19.71
C ALA A 36 -20.72 -4.59 18.31
N GLU A 37 -20.13 -5.72 17.90
CA GLU A 37 -20.27 -6.26 16.55
C GLU A 37 -21.75 -6.50 16.22
N PRO A 38 -22.30 -5.89 15.15
CA PRO A 38 -23.62 -6.26 14.67
C PRO A 38 -23.59 -7.74 14.24
N GLN A 39 -24.64 -8.50 14.54
CA GLN A 39 -24.82 -9.84 13.98
C GLN A 39 -24.95 -9.70 12.46
N ILE A 40 -23.89 -10.04 11.74
CA ILE A 40 -23.88 -10.02 10.27
C ILE A 40 -24.41 -11.37 9.79
N PRO A 41 -25.39 -11.38 8.85
CA PRO A 41 -25.87 -12.62 8.25
C PRO A 41 -24.74 -13.35 7.52
N ILE A 42 -24.93 -14.65 7.31
CA ILE A 42 -24.06 -15.47 6.47
C ILE A 42 -24.13 -14.90 5.05
N GLU A 43 -23.17 -14.05 4.70
CA GLU A 43 -22.91 -13.62 3.33
C GLU A 43 -22.45 -14.86 2.57
N GLY A 44 -23.42 -15.56 1.99
CA GLY A 44 -23.17 -16.55 0.96
C GLY A 44 -22.36 -15.92 -0.16
N ILE A 45 -21.49 -16.74 -0.74
CA ILE A 45 -20.69 -16.48 -1.92
C ILE A 45 -21.49 -15.67 -2.95
N ASN A 46 -21.20 -14.37 -3.09
CA ASN A 46 -21.62 -13.59 -4.24
C ASN A 46 -20.46 -13.60 -5.25
N ILE A 47 -20.06 -14.80 -5.68
CA ILE A 47 -19.27 -14.94 -6.90
C ILE A 47 -20.29 -14.99 -8.02
N THR A 48 -20.63 -13.80 -8.53
CA THR A 48 -21.73 -13.57 -9.48
C THR A 48 -21.60 -14.37 -10.78
N ASP A 49 -20.42 -14.90 -11.09
CA ASP A 49 -20.11 -15.53 -12.38
C ASP A 49 -19.82 -17.04 -12.31
N VAL A 50 -19.93 -17.67 -11.14
CA VAL A 50 -19.67 -19.12 -11.02
C VAL A 50 -20.96 -19.91 -11.23
N GLY A 51 -21.10 -20.47 -12.43
CA GLY A 51 -22.25 -21.28 -12.84
C GLY A 51 -22.35 -22.64 -12.12
N THR A 52 -23.47 -23.34 -12.33
CA THR A 52 -23.73 -24.68 -11.75
C THR A 52 -22.67 -25.71 -12.11
N GLU A 53 -22.08 -25.59 -13.30
CA GLU A 53 -21.01 -26.44 -13.81
C GLU A 53 -19.78 -26.47 -12.90
N PHE A 54 -19.44 -25.35 -12.26
CA PHE A 54 -18.33 -25.29 -11.32
C PHE A 54 -18.57 -26.18 -10.09
N PHE A 55 -19.80 -26.15 -9.55
CA PHE A 55 -20.14 -26.96 -8.39
C PHE A 55 -20.16 -28.46 -8.73
N GLU A 56 -20.57 -28.82 -9.95
CA GLU A 56 -20.44 -30.19 -10.46
C GLU A 56 -18.98 -30.61 -10.58
N GLU A 57 -18.12 -29.75 -11.13
CA GLU A 57 -16.68 -30.01 -11.22
C GLU A 57 -16.03 -30.16 -9.84
N VAL A 58 -16.45 -29.35 -8.86
CA VAL A 58 -16.03 -29.49 -7.45
C VAL A 58 -16.43 -30.87 -6.91
N ARG A 59 -17.66 -31.33 -7.12
CA ARG A 59 -18.10 -32.66 -6.65
C ARG A 59 -17.29 -33.79 -7.30
N GLU A 60 -17.06 -33.70 -8.61
CA GLU A 60 -16.22 -34.67 -9.33
C GLU A 60 -14.75 -34.63 -8.88
N SER A 61 -14.26 -33.45 -8.49
CA SER A 61 -12.90 -33.26 -8.00
C SER A 61 -12.61 -34.07 -6.73
N TYR A 62 -13.60 -34.23 -5.85
CA TYR A 62 -13.45 -34.97 -4.61
C TYR A 62 -13.19 -36.46 -4.82
N LYS A 63 -13.62 -37.04 -5.94
CA LYS A 63 -13.31 -38.44 -6.27
C LYS A 63 -11.83 -38.64 -6.63
N LYS A 64 -11.15 -37.57 -7.07
CA LYS A 64 -9.74 -37.60 -7.51
C LYS A 64 -8.77 -37.32 -6.36
N ASP A 65 -9.15 -36.49 -5.39
CA ASP A 65 -8.32 -36.19 -4.23
C ASP A 65 -8.55 -37.19 -3.09
N LYS A 66 -7.46 -37.78 -2.59
CA LYS A 66 -7.51 -38.79 -1.52
C LYS A 66 -8.22 -38.29 -0.27
N ASN A 67 -7.90 -37.08 0.21
CA ASN A 67 -8.44 -36.59 1.49
C ASN A 67 -9.91 -36.22 1.35
N CYS A 68 -10.28 -35.56 0.26
CA CYS A 68 -11.66 -35.21 -0.01
C CYS A 68 -12.51 -36.47 -0.20
N HIS A 69 -12.02 -37.47 -0.92
CA HIS A 69 -12.71 -38.75 -1.07
C HIS A 69 -13.00 -39.41 0.29
N ILE A 70 -11.98 -39.48 1.16
CA ILE A 70 -12.11 -40.00 2.52
C ILE A 70 -13.13 -39.18 3.32
N LEU A 71 -13.04 -37.85 3.28
CA LEU A 71 -13.96 -36.98 4.02
C LEU A 71 -15.39 -37.07 3.51
N THR A 72 -15.60 -37.16 2.20
CA THR A 72 -16.93 -37.38 1.64
C THR A 72 -17.50 -38.70 2.10
N ALA A 73 -16.70 -39.77 2.16
CA ALA A 73 -17.17 -41.07 2.65
C ALA A 73 -17.49 -41.00 4.15
N VAL A 74 -16.56 -40.52 4.98
CA VAL A 74 -16.71 -40.51 6.45
C VAL A 74 -17.85 -39.59 6.93
N LEU A 75 -18.09 -38.47 6.24
CA LEU A 75 -19.14 -37.52 6.60
C LEU A 75 -20.49 -37.82 5.95
N ASP A 76 -20.56 -38.81 5.06
CA ASP A 76 -21.82 -39.26 4.51
C ASP A 76 -22.65 -39.99 5.58
N LYS A 77 -23.97 -39.78 5.56
CA LYS A 77 -24.87 -40.27 6.62
C LYS A 77 -24.91 -41.80 6.72
N ASP A 78 -24.56 -42.48 5.64
CA ASP A 78 -24.62 -43.93 5.51
C ASP A 78 -23.28 -44.62 5.85
N CYS A 79 -22.20 -43.88 6.04
CA CYS A 79 -20.89 -44.46 6.34
C CYS A 79 -20.68 -44.67 7.85
N LYS A 80 -20.30 -45.89 8.23
CA LYS A 80 -20.04 -46.29 9.63
C LYS A 80 -18.56 -46.44 9.96
N ASP A 81 -17.68 -46.29 8.98
CA ASP A 81 -16.24 -46.59 9.15
C ASP A 81 -15.43 -45.33 9.46
N VAL A 82 -15.49 -44.92 10.72
CA VAL A 82 -14.72 -43.79 11.27
C VAL A 82 -13.20 -44.05 11.19
N ALA A 83 -12.76 -45.30 11.01
CA ALA A 83 -11.34 -45.63 10.92
C ALA A 83 -10.68 -45.09 9.64
N LEU A 84 -11.45 -44.81 8.58
CA LEU A 84 -10.96 -44.19 7.35
C LEU A 84 -10.31 -42.81 7.59
N ALA A 85 -10.78 -42.07 8.59
CA ALA A 85 -10.20 -40.77 8.95
C ALA A 85 -8.71 -40.88 9.37
N ASN A 86 -8.24 -42.07 9.74
CA ASN A 86 -6.83 -42.27 10.09
C ASN A 86 -5.86 -42.06 8.93
N TYR A 87 -6.34 -42.18 7.69
CA TYR A 87 -5.52 -42.07 6.48
C TYR A 87 -5.47 -40.65 5.90
N LEU A 88 -6.09 -39.67 6.57
CA LEU A 88 -6.02 -38.25 6.24
C LEU A 88 -4.61 -37.70 6.51
N TYR A 89 -4.15 -36.79 5.67
CA TYR A 89 -2.91 -36.04 5.95
C TYR A 89 -3.09 -35.10 7.14
N ASP A 90 -1.99 -34.79 7.83
CA ASP A 90 -1.98 -34.10 9.13
C ASP A 90 -2.85 -32.84 9.21
N ILE A 91 -2.80 -31.96 8.19
CA ILE A 91 -3.58 -30.71 8.17
C ILE A 91 -5.08 -30.99 8.08
N TRP A 92 -5.45 -31.98 7.27
CA TRP A 92 -6.83 -32.44 7.10
C TRP A 92 -7.32 -33.15 8.35
N ARG A 93 -6.52 -34.08 8.88
CA ARG A 93 -6.84 -34.83 10.09
C ARG A 93 -7.06 -33.92 11.28
N LYS A 94 -6.12 -32.99 11.53
CA LYS A 94 -6.26 -32.00 12.61
C LYS A 94 -7.53 -31.15 12.46
N SER A 95 -7.92 -30.79 11.24
CA SER A 95 -9.15 -30.02 11.01
C SER A 95 -10.40 -30.89 11.21
N TYR A 96 -10.37 -32.14 10.79
CA TYR A 96 -11.41 -33.13 10.99
C TYR A 96 -11.64 -33.44 12.48
N ASP A 97 -10.58 -33.74 13.24
CA ASP A 97 -10.65 -34.04 14.68
C ASP A 97 -11.23 -32.86 15.49
N ASN A 98 -11.06 -31.64 14.98
CA ASN A 98 -11.67 -30.42 15.55
C ASN A 98 -13.14 -30.19 15.10
N GLY A 99 -13.76 -31.14 14.40
CA GLY A 99 -15.13 -31.04 13.91
C GLY A 99 -15.34 -29.93 12.87
N ARG A 100 -14.29 -29.57 12.11
CA ARG A 100 -14.38 -28.44 11.17
C ARG A 100 -14.99 -28.80 9.83
N PHE A 101 -15.04 -30.06 9.43
CA PHE A 101 -15.60 -30.44 8.12
C PHE A 101 -17.06 -30.84 8.22
N HIS A 102 -17.84 -30.39 7.25
CA HIS A 102 -19.26 -30.70 7.10
C HIS A 102 -19.53 -31.04 5.64
N LEU A 103 -20.35 -32.06 5.40
CA LEU A 103 -20.80 -32.43 4.06
C LEU A 103 -22.24 -31.93 3.88
N PHE A 104 -22.48 -31.15 2.84
CA PHE A 104 -23.82 -30.67 2.49
C PHE A 104 -23.99 -30.66 0.97
N ASP A 105 -25.03 -31.32 0.48
CA ASP A 105 -25.32 -31.46 -0.96
C ASP A 105 -24.13 -31.97 -1.80
N GLY A 106 -23.41 -32.95 -1.25
CA GLY A 106 -22.20 -33.51 -1.87
C GLY A 106 -20.98 -32.58 -1.88
N ILE A 107 -21.09 -31.39 -1.27
CA ILE A 107 -20.02 -30.40 -1.18
C ILE A 107 -19.42 -30.39 0.22
N LEU A 108 -18.08 -30.42 0.29
CA LEU A 108 -17.36 -30.31 1.55
C LEU A 108 -17.24 -28.84 1.94
N TYR A 109 -17.60 -28.54 3.19
CA TYR A 109 -17.44 -27.24 3.80
C TYR A 109 -16.50 -27.32 4.99
N GLN A 110 -15.61 -26.33 5.10
CA GLN A 110 -14.75 -26.13 6.24
C GLN A 110 -15.30 -24.99 7.09
N ARG A 111 -15.54 -25.29 8.36
CA ARG A 111 -16.05 -24.38 9.37
C ARG A 111 -14.90 -23.86 10.23
N SER A 112 -14.83 -22.53 10.30
CA SER A 112 -14.08 -21.79 11.29
C SER A 112 -15.06 -21.16 12.29
N LYS A 113 -14.55 -20.42 13.29
CA LYS A 113 -15.37 -19.80 14.34
C LYS A 113 -16.55 -18.98 13.80
N HIS A 114 -16.34 -18.26 12.69
CA HIS A 114 -17.30 -17.30 12.13
C HIS A 114 -17.59 -17.51 10.64
N THR A 115 -17.01 -18.52 10.01
CA THR A 115 -17.15 -18.74 8.56
C THR A 115 -17.34 -20.21 8.25
N CYS A 116 -18.10 -20.49 7.19
CA CYS A 116 -18.28 -21.82 6.62
C CYS A 116 -18.05 -21.69 5.12
N VAL A 117 -17.00 -22.33 4.62
CA VAL A 117 -16.49 -22.07 3.26
C VAL A 117 -16.24 -23.36 2.50
N MET A 118 -16.33 -23.31 1.18
CA MET A 118 -16.20 -24.48 0.33
C MET A 118 -14.77 -25.02 0.33
N VAL A 119 -14.62 -26.35 0.39
CA VAL A 119 -13.32 -27.00 0.26
C VAL A 119 -12.99 -27.23 -1.21
N LEU A 120 -11.80 -26.80 -1.63
CA LEU A 120 -11.26 -27.05 -2.97
C LEU A 120 -10.03 -27.95 -2.89
N CYS A 121 -9.90 -28.90 -3.81
CA CYS A 121 -8.80 -29.88 -3.79
C CYS A 121 -7.98 -29.95 -5.08
N ILE A 122 -8.47 -29.38 -6.19
CA ILE A 122 -7.76 -29.37 -7.47
C ILE A 122 -7.26 -27.97 -7.81
N ARG A 123 -6.04 -27.89 -8.34
CA ARG A 123 -5.36 -26.64 -8.71
C ARG A 123 -6.15 -25.77 -9.69
N MET A 124 -6.89 -26.36 -10.63
CA MET A 124 -7.70 -25.62 -11.61
C MET A 124 -8.80 -24.79 -10.92
N LEU A 125 -9.59 -25.41 -10.04
CA LEU A 125 -10.65 -24.74 -9.29
C LEU A 125 -10.09 -23.67 -8.34
N ILE A 126 -8.94 -23.94 -7.73
CA ILE A 126 -8.23 -22.96 -6.90
C ILE A 126 -7.86 -21.72 -7.74
N LYS A 127 -7.32 -21.91 -8.95
CA LYS A 127 -6.99 -20.81 -9.86
C LYS A 127 -8.23 -20.00 -10.25
N THR A 128 -9.35 -20.65 -10.55
CA THR A 128 -10.61 -19.95 -10.86
C THR A 128 -11.02 -19.03 -9.71
N ILE A 129 -10.97 -19.52 -8.47
CA ILE A 129 -11.34 -18.68 -7.32
C ILE A 129 -10.32 -17.57 -7.05
N LEU A 130 -9.02 -17.82 -7.24
CA LEU A 130 -7.98 -16.78 -7.15
C LEU A 130 -8.22 -15.67 -8.18
N LEU A 131 -8.51 -16.04 -9.44
CA LEU A 131 -8.85 -15.11 -10.52
C LEU A 131 -10.08 -14.28 -10.14
N GLU A 132 -11.14 -14.93 -9.67
CA GLU A 132 -12.36 -14.22 -9.28
C GLU A 132 -12.14 -13.27 -8.11
N CYS A 133 -11.37 -13.68 -7.11
CA CYS A 133 -11.14 -12.88 -5.92
C CYS A 133 -10.15 -11.73 -6.13
N HIS A 134 -9.22 -11.85 -7.08
CA HIS A 134 -8.15 -10.88 -7.33
C HIS A 134 -8.34 -10.08 -8.64
N ASP A 135 -8.47 -10.78 -9.77
CA ASP A 135 -8.35 -10.19 -11.12
C ASP A 135 -9.67 -9.71 -11.70
N ASN A 136 -10.81 -10.22 -11.23
CA ASN A 136 -12.12 -9.79 -11.68
C ASN A 136 -12.23 -8.24 -11.63
N ILE A 137 -12.89 -7.65 -12.63
CA ILE A 137 -13.12 -6.21 -12.74
C ILE A 137 -13.79 -5.67 -11.46
N TYR A 138 -14.76 -6.40 -10.91
CA TYR A 138 -15.42 -6.06 -9.65
C TYR A 138 -14.53 -6.28 -8.43
N SER A 139 -13.47 -7.05 -8.60
CA SER A 139 -12.49 -7.35 -7.56
C SER A 139 -11.43 -6.26 -7.38
N GLY A 140 -11.23 -5.41 -8.38
CA GLY A 140 -10.43 -4.19 -8.25
C GLY A 140 -8.92 -4.42 -8.10
N ASN A 141 -8.40 -5.65 -8.26
CA ASN A 141 -6.98 -5.98 -8.11
C ASN A 141 -6.41 -5.47 -6.77
N MET A 142 -7.18 -5.67 -5.70
CA MET A 142 -6.90 -5.11 -4.37
C MET A 142 -5.63 -5.67 -3.72
N SER A 143 -5.23 -5.07 -2.58
CA SER A 143 -4.10 -5.50 -1.75
C SER A 143 -4.14 -7.01 -1.42
N GLU A 144 -2.98 -7.58 -1.09
CA GLU A 144 -2.86 -8.98 -0.62
C GLU A 144 -3.84 -9.27 0.52
N ASP A 145 -3.91 -8.39 1.54
CA ASP A 145 -4.81 -8.54 2.68
C ASP A 145 -6.29 -8.59 2.28
N ARG A 146 -6.70 -7.76 1.31
CA ARG A 146 -8.07 -7.73 0.81
C ARG A 146 -8.40 -9.02 0.03
N THR A 147 -7.45 -9.50 -0.76
CA THR A 147 -7.59 -10.77 -1.50
C THR A 147 -7.70 -11.95 -0.52
N MET A 148 -6.88 -11.97 0.54
CA MET A 148 -6.98 -12.97 1.60
C MET A 148 -8.32 -12.95 2.32
N GLU A 149 -8.84 -11.77 2.66
CA GLU A 149 -10.11 -11.65 3.39
C GLU A 149 -11.30 -12.13 2.55
N ARG A 150 -11.26 -11.95 1.23
CA ARG A 150 -12.27 -12.51 0.32
C ARG A 150 -12.20 -14.03 0.25
N ILE A 151 -11.00 -14.58 0.05
CA ILE A 151 -10.82 -16.03 -0.07
C ILE A 151 -11.23 -16.73 1.22
N LYS A 152 -10.87 -16.16 2.36
CA LYS A 152 -11.27 -16.64 3.69
C LYS A 152 -12.80 -16.70 3.89
N ARG A 153 -13.59 -15.98 3.09
CA ARG A 153 -15.06 -15.98 3.11
C ARG A 153 -15.69 -16.91 2.08
N CYS A 154 -14.96 -17.34 1.04
CA CYS A 154 -15.54 -18.19 -0.02
C CYS A 154 -15.03 -19.63 0.00
N SER A 155 -13.74 -19.86 0.24
CA SER A 155 -13.15 -21.19 0.03
C SER A 155 -11.96 -21.48 0.94
N TRP A 156 -11.64 -22.77 1.07
CA TRP A 156 -10.54 -23.27 1.88
C TRP A 156 -9.80 -24.43 1.19
N TRP A 157 -8.48 -24.43 1.34
CA TRP A 157 -7.60 -25.55 1.03
C TRP A 157 -6.32 -25.44 1.90
N PRO A 158 -5.52 -26.50 2.10
CA PRO A 158 -4.44 -26.49 3.09
C PRO A 158 -3.42 -25.34 2.96
N SER A 159 -3.07 -24.96 1.72
CA SER A 159 -2.07 -23.93 1.40
C SER A 159 -2.66 -22.58 1.00
N TRP A 160 -3.96 -22.32 1.28
CA TRP A 160 -4.67 -21.16 0.71
C TRP A 160 -3.98 -19.83 0.93
N LYS A 161 -3.48 -19.56 2.14
CA LYS A 161 -2.76 -18.31 2.42
C LYS A 161 -1.53 -18.15 1.53
N LYS A 162 -0.70 -19.20 1.44
CA LYS A 162 0.53 -19.18 0.65
C LYS A 162 0.21 -18.96 -0.83
N ASP A 163 -0.77 -19.68 -1.36
CA ASP A 163 -1.15 -19.59 -2.76
C ASP A 163 -1.71 -18.19 -3.10
N VAL A 164 -2.41 -17.52 -2.18
CA VAL A 164 -2.86 -16.12 -2.38
C VAL A 164 -1.71 -15.14 -2.49
N ILE A 165 -0.70 -15.25 -1.61
CA ILE A 165 0.48 -14.39 -1.64
C ILE A 165 1.21 -14.57 -2.98
N GLU A 166 1.46 -15.83 -3.34
CA GLU A 166 2.15 -16.17 -4.58
C GLU A 166 1.40 -15.66 -5.82
N TYR A 167 0.07 -15.79 -5.82
CA TYR A 167 -0.80 -15.27 -6.88
C TYR A 167 -0.71 -13.73 -7.00
N CYS A 168 -0.90 -12.99 -5.91
CA CYS A 168 -0.82 -11.53 -5.89
C CYS A 168 0.58 -11.05 -6.34
N HIS A 169 1.62 -11.78 -5.96
CA HIS A 169 3.00 -11.47 -6.34
C HIS A 169 3.26 -11.72 -7.84
N SER A 170 2.56 -12.66 -8.45
CA SER A 170 2.62 -12.90 -9.90
C SER A 170 1.84 -11.90 -10.74
N CYS A 171 0.92 -11.12 -10.15
CA CYS A 171 0.06 -10.20 -10.88
C CYS A 171 0.80 -8.92 -11.28
N ASP A 172 1.07 -8.73 -12.57
CA ASP A 172 1.77 -7.55 -13.11
C ASP A 172 1.04 -6.24 -12.79
N ARG A 173 -0.30 -6.23 -12.89
CA ARG A 173 -1.12 -5.04 -12.61
C ARG A 173 -0.99 -4.63 -11.14
N PHE A 174 -1.06 -5.60 -10.24
CA PHE A 174 -0.84 -5.39 -8.81
C PHE A 174 0.57 -4.88 -8.54
N GLN A 175 1.61 -5.52 -9.07
CA GLN A 175 3.01 -5.14 -8.82
C GLN A 175 3.34 -3.73 -9.33
N LYS A 176 2.71 -3.29 -10.43
CA LYS A 176 2.87 -1.92 -10.95
C LYS A 176 2.13 -0.88 -10.13
N ALA A 177 0.95 -1.22 -9.60
CA ALA A 177 0.13 -0.32 -8.79
C ALA A 177 0.67 -0.21 -7.35
N ASN A 178 0.95 -1.35 -6.72
CA ASN A 178 1.69 -1.46 -5.48
C ASN A 178 3.18 -1.36 -5.76
N LYS A 179 3.63 -0.16 -6.14
CA LYS A 179 5.04 0.18 -5.95
C LYS A 179 5.28 0.02 -4.46
N ALA A 180 6.05 -1.01 -4.08
CA ALA A 180 6.49 -1.20 -2.71
C ALA A 180 6.88 0.18 -2.17
N THR A 181 6.16 0.65 -1.15
CA THR A 181 6.55 1.82 -0.38
C THR A 181 7.93 1.43 0.14
N GLY A 182 8.96 1.93 -0.54
CA GLY A 182 10.31 1.42 -0.40
C GLY A 182 10.76 1.45 1.06
N LYS A 183 11.82 0.69 1.35
CA LYS A 183 12.59 0.74 2.61
C LYS A 183 12.34 2.05 3.36
N ARG A 184 11.95 1.95 4.65
CA ARG A 184 11.74 3.07 5.58
C ARG A 184 12.56 4.28 5.11
N PHE A 185 11.88 5.39 4.82
CA PHE A 185 12.54 6.63 4.44
C PHE A 185 13.79 6.79 5.31
N GLY A 186 14.95 6.90 4.66
CA GLY A 186 16.21 7.06 5.39
C GLY A 186 16.07 8.22 6.38
N LEU A 187 16.83 8.17 7.48
CA LEU A 187 16.89 9.30 8.39
C LEU A 187 17.19 10.57 7.58
N MET A 188 16.45 11.64 7.86
CA MET A 188 16.74 12.94 7.26
C MET A 188 18.22 13.26 7.54
N ILE A 189 18.95 13.64 6.50
CA ILE A 189 20.32 14.10 6.67
C ILE A 189 20.21 15.43 7.42
N GLN A 190 20.72 15.47 8.65
CA GLN A 190 20.83 16.70 9.40
C GLN A 190 21.88 17.59 8.72
N LEU A 191 21.49 18.81 8.38
CA LEU A 191 22.42 19.83 7.92
C LEU A 191 23.35 20.22 9.08
N GLU A 192 24.64 20.40 8.80
CA GLU A 192 25.56 20.99 9.76
C GLU A 192 25.05 22.38 10.15
N GLU A 193 24.95 22.64 11.45
CA GLU A 193 24.45 23.92 11.95
C GLU A 193 25.48 25.02 11.63
N PRO A 194 25.07 26.12 10.95
CA PRO A 194 25.97 27.23 10.67
C PRO A 194 26.48 27.87 11.97
N ILE A 195 27.69 28.42 11.93
CA ILE A 195 28.34 29.04 13.10
C ILE A 195 28.22 30.57 13.04
N THR A 196 28.01 31.12 11.84
CA THR A 196 27.86 32.56 11.61
C THR A 196 26.60 32.89 10.79
N PRO A 197 25.97 34.08 11.01
CA PRO A 197 24.89 34.56 10.16
C PRO A 197 25.26 34.58 8.68
N TRP A 198 24.31 34.23 7.81
CA TRP A 198 24.45 34.24 6.35
C TRP A 198 25.50 33.24 5.80
N GLU A 199 25.98 32.31 6.61
CA GLU A 199 26.91 31.27 6.16
C GLU A 199 26.23 30.26 5.24
N VAL A 200 25.04 29.80 5.65
CA VAL A 200 24.22 28.84 4.90
C VAL A 200 22.83 29.41 4.75
N VAL A 201 22.37 29.52 3.51
CA VAL A 201 21.03 30.05 3.19
C VAL A 201 20.18 29.02 2.47
N HIS A 202 18.88 29.02 2.77
CA HIS A 202 17.87 28.39 1.91
C HIS A 202 17.36 29.41 0.91
N MET A 203 17.20 29.00 -0.35
CA MET A 203 16.62 29.81 -1.40
C MET A 203 15.47 29.07 -2.06
N VAL A 204 14.34 29.75 -2.24
CA VAL A 204 13.17 29.22 -2.92
C VAL A 204 12.45 30.32 -3.69
N CYS A 205 11.91 29.99 -4.85
CA CYS A 205 11.08 30.91 -5.63
C CYS A 205 9.60 30.60 -5.39
N VAL A 206 8.85 31.52 -4.79
CA VAL A 206 7.40 31.41 -4.69
C VAL A 206 6.81 32.01 -5.96
N THR A 207 6.26 31.16 -6.82
CA THR A 207 5.70 31.56 -8.12
C THR A 207 4.16 31.61 -8.11
N ALA A 208 3.57 32.01 -9.23
CA ALA A 208 2.11 32.09 -9.43
C ALA A 208 1.39 33.03 -8.46
N LEU A 209 2.07 34.10 -8.02
CA LEU A 209 1.45 35.17 -7.26
C LEU A 209 0.63 36.08 -8.20
N PRO A 210 -0.48 36.67 -7.72
CA PRO A 210 -1.18 37.71 -8.47
C PRO A 210 -0.21 38.84 -8.84
N PRO A 211 -0.18 39.29 -10.11
CA PRO A 211 0.72 40.37 -10.53
C PRO A 211 0.48 41.65 -9.72
N GLY A 212 1.55 42.23 -9.18
CA GLY A 212 1.45 43.35 -8.23
C GLY A 212 2.52 44.43 -8.40
N GLY A 213 2.16 45.65 -7.99
CA GLY A 213 3.00 46.84 -8.05
C GLY A 213 3.19 47.40 -9.47
N ASP A 214 3.92 48.51 -9.57
CA ASP A 214 4.11 49.24 -10.85
C ASP A 214 4.82 48.41 -11.93
N LYS A 215 5.57 47.39 -11.51
CA LYS A 215 6.32 46.47 -12.40
C LYS A 215 5.62 45.14 -12.61
N SER A 216 4.43 44.94 -12.03
CA SER A 216 3.61 43.74 -12.23
C SER A 216 4.33 42.41 -11.91
N TYR A 217 5.11 42.40 -10.83
CA TYR A 217 5.82 41.20 -10.36
C TYR A 217 4.84 40.08 -10.00
N ASN A 218 5.15 38.84 -10.38
CA ASN A 218 4.27 37.67 -10.21
C ASN A 218 4.96 36.49 -9.49
N ALA A 219 6.16 36.72 -8.95
CA ALA A 219 6.90 35.77 -8.12
C ALA A 219 7.68 36.50 -7.01
N CYS A 220 8.14 35.74 -6.03
CA CYS A 220 8.96 36.23 -4.93
C CYS A 220 10.11 35.27 -4.66
N LEU A 221 11.35 35.75 -4.79
CA LEU A 221 12.52 35.04 -4.34
C LEU A 221 12.64 35.20 -2.83
N VAL A 222 12.66 34.06 -2.12
CA VAL A 222 12.80 34.01 -0.66
C VAL A 222 14.16 33.46 -0.32
N ILE A 223 14.91 34.20 0.49
CA ILE A 223 16.24 33.80 0.98
C ILE A 223 16.17 33.77 2.50
N VAL A 224 16.43 32.62 3.11
CA VAL A 224 16.36 32.43 4.56
C VAL A 224 17.73 32.03 5.09
N ASP A 225 18.26 32.81 6.02
CA ASP A 225 19.46 32.45 6.77
C ASP A 225 19.15 31.33 7.77
N ILE A 226 19.88 30.23 7.70
CA ILE A 226 19.68 29.09 8.62
C ILE A 226 20.06 29.47 10.04
N TYR A 227 21.06 30.33 10.23
CA TYR A 227 21.55 30.68 11.57
C TYR A 227 20.54 31.56 12.31
N SER A 228 20.27 32.75 11.78
CA SER A 228 19.42 33.75 12.45
C SER A 228 17.91 33.54 12.22
N LYS A 229 17.53 32.67 11.27
CA LYS A 229 16.16 32.52 10.76
C LYS A 229 15.61 33.80 10.09
N THR A 230 16.47 34.77 9.79
CA THR A 230 16.10 35.99 9.07
C THR A 230 15.79 35.66 7.63
N SER A 231 14.73 36.28 7.09
CA SER A 231 14.30 36.10 5.71
C SER A 231 14.35 37.41 4.92
N ILE A 232 14.74 37.31 3.65
CA ILE A 232 14.71 38.38 2.66
C ILE A 232 13.76 37.96 1.55
N PHE A 233 12.83 38.84 1.23
CA PHE A 233 11.83 38.65 0.17
C PHE A 233 12.11 39.65 -0.94
N LEU A 234 12.36 39.16 -2.15
CA LEU A 234 12.64 39.98 -3.32
C LEU A 234 11.58 39.73 -4.39
N PRO A 235 10.86 40.77 -4.85
CA PRO A 235 9.91 40.62 -5.93
C PRO A 235 10.65 40.32 -7.24
N CYS A 236 10.17 39.31 -7.97
CA CYS A 236 10.73 38.84 -9.23
C CYS A 236 9.62 38.37 -10.18
N HIS A 237 10.02 37.89 -11.36
CA HIS A 237 9.11 37.26 -12.29
C HIS A 237 9.32 35.75 -12.29
N LYS A 238 8.23 34.99 -12.48
CA LYS A 238 8.28 33.54 -12.65
C LYS A 238 9.21 33.11 -13.78
N ASP A 239 9.32 33.92 -14.83
CA ASP A 239 10.12 33.60 -16.02
C ASP A 239 11.53 34.24 -15.96
N ASP A 240 11.97 34.68 -14.78
CA ASP A 240 13.31 35.22 -14.61
C ASP A 240 14.37 34.12 -14.82
N THR A 241 15.38 34.42 -15.64
CA THR A 241 16.48 33.49 -15.88
C THR A 241 17.38 33.37 -14.65
N ALA A 242 18.16 32.28 -14.56
CA ALA A 242 19.18 32.14 -13.52
C ALA A 242 20.14 33.35 -13.43
N MET A 243 20.43 34.01 -14.56
CA MET A 243 21.23 35.23 -14.59
C MET A 243 20.50 36.41 -13.92
N HIS A 244 19.21 36.59 -14.19
CA HIS A 244 18.41 37.64 -13.54
C HIS A 244 18.34 37.41 -12.02
N THR A 245 18.11 36.17 -11.61
CA THR A 245 18.11 35.76 -10.19
C THR A 245 19.46 36.03 -9.53
N ALA A 246 20.57 35.65 -10.18
CA ALA A 246 21.92 35.92 -9.67
C ALA A 246 22.21 37.42 -9.52
N LEU A 247 21.85 38.23 -10.52
CA LEU A 247 21.99 39.69 -10.46
C LEU A 247 21.12 40.31 -9.37
N LEU A 248 19.90 39.81 -9.18
CA LEU A 248 18.99 40.27 -8.14
C LEU A 248 19.60 40.04 -6.75
N ILE A 249 20.16 38.86 -6.50
CA ILE A 249 20.85 38.51 -5.25
C ILE A 249 22.10 39.37 -5.07
N TRP A 250 22.93 39.47 -6.10
CA TRP A 250 24.18 40.24 -6.05
C TRP A 250 23.93 41.70 -5.69
N ASN A 251 22.95 42.33 -6.33
CA ASN A 251 22.67 43.76 -6.18
C ASN A 251 21.86 44.09 -4.92
N ARG A 252 21.03 43.16 -4.42
CA ARG A 252 20.08 43.45 -3.32
C ARG A 252 20.41 42.78 -2.00
N VAL A 253 21.28 41.77 -2.00
CA VAL A 253 21.49 40.93 -0.82
C VAL A 253 22.94 40.94 -0.40
N ILE A 254 23.85 40.60 -1.31
CA ILE A 254 25.28 40.43 -1.01
C ILE A 254 25.90 41.71 -0.43
N SER A 255 25.43 42.90 -0.85
CA SER A 255 25.86 44.19 -0.30
C SER A 255 25.56 44.37 1.19
N HIS A 256 24.56 43.67 1.73
CA HIS A 256 24.11 43.81 3.11
C HIS A 256 24.51 42.61 3.99
N THR A 257 24.56 41.41 3.41
CA THR A 257 24.79 40.16 4.13
C THR A 257 26.23 39.65 4.03
N GLY A 258 26.98 40.09 3.01
CA GLY A 258 28.19 39.41 2.58
C GLY A 258 27.89 38.15 1.73
N LEU A 259 28.95 37.42 1.36
CA LEU A 259 28.86 36.23 0.53
C LEU A 259 28.44 35.00 1.34
N PHE A 260 27.48 34.25 0.82
CA PHE A 260 27.09 32.95 1.36
C PHE A 260 28.19 31.92 1.09
N LYS A 261 28.43 31.01 2.04
CA LYS A 261 29.30 29.85 1.79
C LYS A 261 28.53 28.75 1.07
N ASN A 262 27.32 28.46 1.55
CA ASN A 262 26.46 27.40 1.00
C ASN A 262 25.06 27.95 0.70
N ILE A 263 24.54 27.59 -0.47
CA ILE A 263 23.17 27.85 -0.88
C ILE A 263 22.45 26.51 -1.04
N ILE A 264 21.29 26.38 -0.40
CA ILE A 264 20.43 25.20 -0.50
C ILE A 264 19.13 25.63 -1.18
N SER A 265 18.96 25.26 -2.45
CA SER A 265 17.74 25.47 -3.22
C SER A 265 17.14 24.14 -3.69
N ASP A 266 15.95 24.22 -4.26
CA ASP A 266 15.41 23.18 -5.13
C ASP A 266 16.16 23.16 -6.48
N ARG A 267 15.61 22.41 -7.44
CA ARG A 267 16.17 22.26 -8.80
C ARG A 267 15.38 23.05 -9.84
N ASP A 268 14.80 24.16 -9.41
CA ASP A 268 14.06 24.99 -10.35
C ASP A 268 15.04 25.62 -11.37
N PRO A 269 14.59 25.90 -12.61
CA PRO A 269 15.43 26.48 -13.67
C PRO A 269 16.10 27.80 -13.30
N GLU A 270 15.56 28.52 -12.33
CA GLU A 270 16.11 29.77 -11.81
C GLU A 270 17.39 29.55 -10.98
N PHE A 271 17.68 28.31 -10.56
CA PHE A 271 18.83 27.94 -9.74
C PHE A 271 19.80 26.92 -10.38
N THR A 272 19.47 26.38 -11.57
CA THR A 272 20.24 25.34 -12.27
C THR A 272 20.72 25.79 -13.65
#